data_AF-A0A949KU55-F1
#
_entry.id   AF-A0A949KU55-F1
#
_cell.length_a   1.000
_cell.length_b   1.000
_cell.length_c   1.000
_cell.angle_alpha   90.00
_cell.angle_beta   90.00
_cell.angle_gamma   90.00
#
_symmetry.space_group_name_H-M   'P 1'
#
loop_
_entity.id
_entity.type
_entity.pdbx_description
1 polymer ?
#
loop_
_entity_poly.entity_id
_entity_poly.type
_entity_poly.pdbx_seq_one_letter_code
_entity_poly.pdbx_strand_id
1 'polypeptide(L)'
;MGKVLQVRVYAYTYSEEDVRKAWPRLWSLAFEETKPGFPYEMAGVLELVRALDDLYQFGVVPEAVSTTLATGLPKVVKAVEDLQRHLADWNPQAANQASDRIEEGLGELEKLVANP
;
A
#
# COMPACT_ATOMS: atom_id res chain seq x y z
N MET A 1 18.25 -13.14 18.71
CA MET A 1 17.42 -14.13 17.98
C MET A 1 17.91 -15.54 18.30
N GLY A 2 16.99 -16.49 18.53
CA GLY A 2 17.36 -17.90 18.77
C GLY A 2 17.98 -18.53 17.51
N LYS A 3 18.96 -19.42 17.69
CA LYS A 3 19.64 -20.11 16.57
C LYS A 3 18.76 -21.14 15.84
N VAL A 4 17.72 -21.64 16.51
CA VAL A 4 16.88 -22.75 16.01
C VAL A 4 15.41 -22.35 15.86
N LEU A 5 14.89 -21.54 16.79
CA LEU A 5 13.51 -21.05 16.75
C LEU A 5 13.51 -19.54 16.52
N GLN A 6 12.78 -19.11 15.48
CA GLN A 6 12.51 -17.70 15.20
C GLN A 6 11.05 -17.39 15.51
N VAL A 7 10.82 -16.30 16.25
CA VAL A 7 9.50 -15.69 16.43
C VAL A 7 9.46 -14.46 15.52
N ARG A 8 8.35 -14.25 14.81
CA ARG A 8 8.17 -13.10 13.91
C ARG A 8 6.84 -12.42 14.19
N VAL A 9 6.83 -11.10 14.04
CA VAL A 9 5.63 -10.26 14.04
C VAL A 9 5.35 -9.89 12.59
N TYR A 10 4.08 -9.93 12.20
CA TYR A 10 3.65 -9.55 10.85
C TYR A 10 2.35 -8.74 10.94
N ALA A 11 2.09 -7.95 9.92
CA ALA A 11 0.83 -7.23 9.72
C ALA A 11 0.16 -7.78 8.45
N TYR A 12 -1.16 -7.87 8.46
CA TYR A 12 -1.94 -8.34 7.33
C TYR A 12 -3.32 -7.67 7.32
N THR A 13 -3.91 -7.57 6.14
CA THR A 13 -5.29 -7.10 5.98
C THR A 13 -6.27 -8.20 6.36
N TYR A 14 -7.26 -7.88 7.18
CA TYR A 14 -8.29 -8.84 7.59
C TYR A 14 -9.40 -9.03 6.53
N SER A 15 -9.77 -7.96 5.82
CA SER A 15 -10.88 -7.95 4.86
C SER A 15 -10.52 -7.11 3.65
N GLU A 16 -10.51 -7.71 2.46
CA GLU A 16 -10.34 -6.99 1.19
C GLU A 16 -11.47 -5.99 0.95
N GLU A 17 -12.68 -6.35 1.39
CA GLU A 17 -13.86 -5.51 1.21
C GLU A 17 -13.74 -4.19 2.00
N ASP A 18 -13.04 -4.21 3.14
CA ASP A 18 -12.79 -2.99 3.91
C ASP A 18 -11.76 -2.10 3.20
N VAL A 19 -10.75 -2.68 2.54
CA VAL A 19 -9.80 -1.95 1.69
C VAL A 19 -10.51 -1.32 0.50
N ARG A 20 -11.35 -2.10 -0.19
CA ARG A 20 -12.15 -1.61 -1.32
C ARG A 20 -13.07 -0.46 -0.91
N LYS A 21 -13.69 -0.53 0.26
CA LYS A 21 -14.57 0.54 0.78
C LYS A 21 -13.79 1.78 1.22
N ALA A 22 -12.61 1.60 1.80
CA ALA A 22 -11.78 2.69 2.29
C ALA A 22 -11.18 3.51 1.13
N TRP A 23 -10.70 2.84 0.07
CA TRP A 23 -10.04 3.47 -1.08
C TRP A 23 -10.58 2.95 -2.41
N PRO A 24 -11.85 3.21 -2.74
CA PRO A 24 -12.52 2.61 -3.90
C PRO A 24 -11.91 3.02 -5.25
N ARG A 25 -11.39 4.24 -5.39
CA ARG A 25 -10.79 4.67 -6.67
C ARG A 25 -9.39 4.11 -6.84
N LEU A 26 -8.57 4.15 -5.79
CA LEU A 26 -7.26 3.51 -5.80
C LEU A 26 -7.40 2.00 -6.05
N TRP A 27 -8.43 1.36 -5.47
CA TRP A 27 -8.78 -0.02 -5.74
C TRP A 27 -9.08 -0.27 -7.23
N SER A 28 -9.98 0.51 -7.82
CA SER A 28 -10.32 0.40 -9.27
C SER A 28 -9.08 0.52 -10.13
N LEU A 29 -8.28 1.56 -9.86
CA LEU A 29 -7.05 1.84 -10.59
C LEU A 29 -6.05 0.68 -10.51
N ALA A 30 -5.83 0.15 -9.30
CA ALA A 30 -4.84 -0.88 -9.03
C ALA A 30 -5.26 -2.28 -9.52
N PHE A 31 -6.52 -2.66 -9.32
CA PHE A 31 -6.95 -4.06 -9.44
C PHE A 31 -7.94 -4.32 -10.57
N GLU A 32 -8.67 -3.30 -11.05
CA GLU A 32 -9.72 -3.48 -12.07
C GLU A 32 -9.29 -2.97 -13.44
N GLU A 33 -8.78 -1.73 -13.50
CA GLU A 33 -8.37 -1.05 -14.73
C GLU A 33 -7.02 -1.55 -15.25
N THR A 34 -6.03 -1.59 -14.36
CA THR A 34 -4.65 -1.96 -14.74
C THR A 34 -4.46 -3.47 -14.80
N LYS A 35 -5.21 -4.22 -13.98
CA LYS A 35 -5.06 -5.67 -13.72
C LYS A 35 -3.60 -6.10 -13.51
N PRO A 36 -3.17 -6.38 -12.27
CA PRO A 36 -1.81 -6.82 -11.98
C PRO A 36 -1.38 -7.99 -12.87
N GLY A 37 -0.12 -7.98 -13.32
CA GLY A 37 0.42 -9.05 -14.18
C GLY A 37 0.40 -10.44 -13.53
N PHE A 38 0.32 -10.49 -12.20
CA PHE A 38 0.10 -11.71 -11.43
C PHE A 38 -1.03 -11.49 -10.42
N PRO A 39 -1.99 -12.42 -10.31
CA PRO A 39 -3.07 -12.29 -9.33
C PRO A 39 -2.50 -12.39 -7.91
N TYR A 40 -2.97 -11.51 -7.04
CA TYR A 40 -2.68 -11.59 -5.61
C TYR A 40 -3.56 -12.66 -4.96
N GLU A 41 -3.01 -13.42 -4.01
CA GLU A 41 -3.81 -14.33 -3.17
C GLU A 41 -4.82 -13.55 -2.30
N MET A 42 -4.44 -12.33 -1.91
CA MET A 42 -5.30 -11.37 -1.22
C MET A 42 -4.97 -9.95 -1.69
N ALA A 43 -5.98 -9.15 -2.01
CA ALA A 43 -5.83 -7.73 -2.33
C ALA A 43 -5.99 -6.87 -1.06
N GLY A 44 -4.93 -6.84 -0.23
CA GLY A 44 -4.86 -6.06 0.99
C GLY A 44 -4.28 -4.65 0.80
N VAL A 45 -4.04 -3.97 1.93
CA VAL A 45 -3.45 -2.62 1.97
C VAL A 45 -2.04 -2.60 1.38
N LEU A 46 -1.21 -3.58 1.75
CA LEU A 46 0.17 -3.66 1.25
C LEU A 46 0.21 -4.00 -0.24
N GLU A 47 -0.69 -4.87 -0.68
CA GLU A 47 -0.84 -5.23 -2.09
C GLU A 47 -1.38 -4.06 -2.92
N LEU A 48 -2.26 -3.23 -2.35
CA LEU A 48 -2.72 -1.99 -2.99
C LEU A 48 -1.55 -1.03 -3.22
N VAL A 49 -0.74 -0.76 -2.19
CA VAL A 49 0.45 0.11 -2.34
C VAL A 49 1.40 -0.45 -3.39
N ARG A 50 1.67 -1.76 -3.36
CA ARG A 50 2.54 -2.40 -4.34
C ARG A 50 1.99 -2.28 -5.76
N ALA A 51 0.70 -2.56 -5.96
CA ALA A 51 0.07 -2.47 -7.28
C ALA A 51 0.09 -1.03 -7.82
N LEU A 52 -0.10 -0.03 -6.97
CA LEU A 52 0.02 1.38 -7.34
C LEU A 52 1.47 1.77 -7.67
N ASP A 53 2.46 1.27 -6.94
CA ASP A 53 3.88 1.53 -7.22
C ASP A 53 4.33 0.86 -8.52
N ASP A 54 3.94 -0.40 -8.75
CA ASP A 54 4.17 -1.10 -10.01
C ASP A 54 3.53 -0.35 -11.18
N LEU A 55 2.29 0.15 -11.00
CA LEU A 55 1.59 0.96 -11.99
C LEU A 55 2.30 2.30 -12.25
N TYR A 56 2.77 2.96 -11.21
CA TYR A 56 3.50 4.23 -11.32
C TYR A 56 4.85 4.06 -12.05
N GLN A 57 5.58 2.98 -11.76
CA GLN A 57 6.91 2.75 -12.32
C GLN A 57 6.88 2.17 -13.73
N PHE A 58 5.93 1.29 -14.02
CA PHE A 58 5.94 0.47 -15.25
C PHE A 58 4.67 0.58 -16.08
N GLY A 59 3.58 1.12 -15.51
CA GLY A 59 2.29 1.18 -16.17
C GLY A 59 2.16 2.33 -17.17
N VAL A 60 1.20 2.17 -18.09
CA VAL A 60 0.81 3.22 -19.03
C VAL A 60 -0.50 3.82 -18.53
N VAL A 61 -0.39 4.93 -17.79
CA VAL A 61 -1.54 5.66 -17.23
C VAL A 61 -1.63 7.08 -17.79
N PRO A 62 -2.81 7.71 -17.75
CA PRO A 62 -2.94 9.13 -18.06
C PRO A 62 -1.98 9.99 -17.22
N GLU A 63 -1.45 11.06 -17.82
CA GLU A 63 -0.50 11.96 -17.15
C GLU A 63 -1.06 12.56 -15.86
N ALA A 64 -2.36 12.85 -15.82
CA ALA A 64 -3.04 13.33 -14.60
C ALA A 64 -2.95 12.31 -13.44
N VAL A 65 -3.12 11.02 -13.74
CA VAL A 65 -3.01 9.93 -12.74
C VAL A 65 -1.56 9.78 -12.29
N SER A 66 -0.60 9.74 -13.24
CA SER A 66 0.83 9.65 -12.91
C SER A 66 1.28 10.82 -12.03
N THR A 67 0.87 12.05 -12.37
CA THR A 67 1.16 13.25 -11.59
C THR A 67 0.57 13.17 -10.20
N THR A 68 -0.67 12.68 -10.08
CA THR A 68 -1.36 12.51 -8.80
C THR A 68 -0.61 11.51 -7.92
N LEU A 69 -0.26 10.33 -8.45
CA LEU A 69 0.52 9.33 -7.72
C LEU A 69 1.88 9.90 -7.28
N ALA A 70 2.57 10.66 -8.13
CA ALA A 70 3.85 11.27 -7.81
C ALA A 70 3.80 12.23 -6.60
N THR A 71 2.64 12.80 -6.26
CA THR A 71 2.52 13.74 -5.12
C THR A 71 2.69 13.08 -3.76
N GLY A 72 2.32 11.80 -3.62
CA GLY A 72 2.20 11.14 -2.32
C GLY A 72 2.67 9.69 -2.28
N LEU A 73 2.59 8.95 -3.39
CA LEU A 73 2.88 7.52 -3.43
C LEU A 73 4.30 7.17 -2.94
N PRO A 74 5.37 7.92 -3.28
CA PRO A 74 6.71 7.61 -2.77
C PRO A 74 6.80 7.64 -1.23
N LYS A 75 6.01 8.49 -0.56
CA LYS A 75 5.97 8.55 0.91
C LYS A 75 5.22 7.35 1.50
N VAL A 76 4.16 6.89 0.83
CA VAL A 76 3.42 5.69 1.24
C VAL A 76 4.28 4.44 1.07
N VAL A 77 4.99 4.31 -0.04
CA VAL A 77 5.97 3.22 -0.27
C VAL A 77 7.04 3.24 0.83
N LYS A 78 7.58 4.42 1.16
CA LYS A 78 8.52 4.56 2.26
C LYS A 78 7.95 4.10 3.61
N ALA A 79 6.67 4.41 3.89
CA ALA A 79 6.01 3.97 5.11
C ALA A 79 5.82 2.44 5.16
N VAL A 80 5.59 1.78 4.01
CA VAL A 80 5.59 0.30 3.91
C VAL A 80 6.97 -0.28 4.23
N GLU A 81 8.05 0.29 3.70
CA GLU A 81 9.42 -0.14 4.03
C GLU A 81 9.72 0.02 5.52
N ASP A 82 9.31 1.15 6.11
CA ASP A 82 9.50 1.42 7.53
C ASP A 82 8.66 0.48 8.41
N LEU A 83 7.41 0.16 8.02
CA LEU A 83 6.60 -0.86 8.68
C LEU A 83 7.32 -2.21 8.71
N GLN A 84 7.82 -2.68 7.57
CA GLN A 84 8.54 -3.95 7.47
C GLN A 84 9.80 -3.97 8.34
N ARG A 85 10.55 -2.86 8.35
CA ARG A 85 11.72 -2.69 9.22
C ARG A 85 11.33 -2.75 10.69
N HIS A 86 10.31 -1.99 11.11
CA HIS A 86 9.87 -1.96 12.50
C HIS A 86 9.31 -3.30 13.00
N LEU A 87 8.63 -4.05 12.14
CA LEU A 87 8.21 -5.42 12.43
C LEU A 87 9.41 -6.36 12.62
N ALA A 88 10.45 -6.23 11.79
CA ALA A 88 11.69 -7.00 11.92
C ALA A 88 12.46 -6.67 13.20
N ASP A 89 12.46 -5.39 13.59
CA ASP A 89 13.11 -4.89 14.81
C ASP A 89 12.30 -5.12 16.10
N TRP A 90 11.11 -5.73 16.00
CA TRP A 90 10.17 -5.93 17.11
C TRP A 90 9.79 -4.62 17.81
N ASN A 91 9.56 -3.56 17.04
CA ASN A 91 9.11 -2.28 17.54
C ASN A 91 7.62 -2.05 17.18
N PRO A 92 6.66 -2.55 18.00
CA PRO A 92 5.24 -2.50 17.68
C PRO A 92 4.68 -1.08 17.65
N GLN A 93 5.22 -0.17 18.48
CA GLN A 93 4.78 1.22 18.48
C GLN A 93 5.14 1.91 17.16
N ALA A 94 6.38 1.75 16.70
CA ALA A 94 6.80 2.33 15.43
C ALA A 94 6.13 1.65 14.22
N ALA A 95 5.86 0.34 14.31
CA ALA A 95 5.09 -0.38 13.30
C ALA A 95 3.66 0.17 13.17
N ASN A 96 2.96 0.39 14.29
CA ASN A 96 1.63 1.02 14.27
C ASN A 96 1.67 2.42 13.66
N GLN A 97 2.63 3.25 14.05
CA GLN A 97 2.77 4.59 13.47
C GLN A 97 3.09 4.58 11.96
N ALA A 98 3.78 3.53 11.48
CA ALA A 98 4.00 3.35 10.05
C ALA A 98 2.72 2.91 9.35
N SER A 99 1.92 2.03 9.97
CA SER A 99 0.58 1.66 9.50
C SER A 99 -0.33 2.89 9.36
N ASP A 100 -0.39 3.74 10.39
CA ASP A 100 -1.19 4.97 10.37
C ASP A 100 -0.79 5.86 9.18
N ARG A 101 0.52 6.04 8.96
CA ARG A 101 1.06 6.81 7.83
C ARG A 101 0.71 6.21 6.46
N ILE A 102 0.65 4.88 6.34
CA ILE A 102 0.21 4.22 5.10
C ILE A 102 -1.26 4.55 4.84
N GLU A 103 -2.12 4.36 5.84
CA GLU A 103 -3.56 4.58 5.71
C GLU A 103 -3.90 6.06 5.46
N GLU A 104 -3.25 6.97 6.17
CA GLU A 104 -3.35 8.42 5.94
C GLU A 104 -2.94 8.80 4.52
N GLY A 105 -1.77 8.34 4.07
CA GLY A 105 -1.26 8.68 2.73
C GLY A 105 -2.12 8.09 1.60
N LEU A 106 -2.65 6.87 1.77
CA LEU A 106 -3.65 6.33 0.84
C LEU A 106 -4.94 7.15 0.86
N GLY A 107 -5.38 7.59 2.04
CA GLY A 107 -6.56 8.46 2.19
C GLY A 107 -6.39 9.83 1.55
N GLU A 108 -5.18 10.39 1.56
CA GLU A 108 -4.85 11.62 0.85
C GLU A 108 -4.86 11.40 -0.67
N LEU A 109 -4.20 10.34 -1.16
CA LEU A 109 -4.16 10.01 -2.58
C LEU A 109 -5.56 9.74 -3.16
N GLU A 110 -6.40 9.01 -2.44
CA GLU A 110 -7.79 8.72 -2.83
C GLU A 110 -8.62 10.00 -3.05
N LYS A 111 -8.36 11.06 -2.26
CA LYS A 111 -9.00 12.37 -2.42
C LYS A 111 -8.47 13.13 -3.63
N LEU A 112 -7.21 12.96 -3.99
CA LEU A 112 -6.60 13.63 -5.15
C LEU A 112 -7.02 13.00 -6.47
N VAL A 113 -7.08 11.66 -6.52
CA VAL A 113 -7.62 10.92 -7.67
C VAL A 113 -9.10 11.26 -7.92
N ALA A 114 -9.81 11.76 -6.91
CA ALA A 114 -11.18 12.28 -7.03
C ALA A 114 -11.33 13.55 -7.89
N ASN A 115 -10.27 14.36 -7.96
CA ASN A 115 -10.28 15.70 -8.55
C ASN A 115 -9.21 15.81 -9.66
N PRO A 116 -9.31 15.03 -10.75
CA PRO A 116 -8.37 15.13 -11.87
C PRO A 116 -8.54 16.44 -12.67
#